data_AF-A0A1F4CTP9-F1
#
_entry.id   AF-A0A1F4CTP9-F1
#
_cell.length_a   1.000
_cell.length_b   1.000
_cell.length_c   1.000
_cell.angle_alpha   90.00
_cell.angle_beta   90.00
_cell.angle_gamma   90.00
#
_symmetry.space_group_name_H-M   'P 1'
#
loop_
_entity.id
_entity.type
_entity.pdbx_description
1 polymer ?
#
loop_
_entity_poly.entity_id
_entity_poly.type
_entity_poly.pdbx_seq_one_letter_code
_entity_poly.pdbx_strand_id
1 'polypeptide(L)'
;MRGEAPVLERYAAALKQHSHGSGVRQLRRLIELKRTYPKAPFLAALEQALRFGLFDLGRLENLVLKHVAGDFFNLDSDRADDEDA
;
A
#
# COMPACT_ATOMS: atom_id res chain seq x y z
N MET A 1 13.03 13.67 -13.95
CA MET A 1 12.12 12.57 -13.55
C MET A 1 11.60 12.83 -12.13
N ARG A 2 10.54 13.63 -11.96
CA ARG A 2 9.82 13.81 -10.68
C ARG A 2 8.34 13.76 -11.01
N GLY A 3 7.68 12.68 -10.64
CA GLY A 3 6.27 12.42 -10.92
C GLY A 3 5.82 11.05 -10.43
N GLU A 4 6.57 10.46 -9.50
CA GLU A 4 6.19 9.16 -8.92
C GLU A 4 5.19 9.40 -7.80
N ALA A 5 3.94 9.53 -8.21
CA ALA A 5 2.72 9.44 -7.42
C ALA A 5 2.64 10.38 -6.19
N PRO A 6 1.80 11.43 -6.21
CA PRO A 6 1.68 12.38 -5.10
C PRO A 6 1.23 11.73 -3.77
N VAL A 7 0.72 10.49 -3.80
CA VAL A 7 0.44 9.69 -2.60
C VAL A 7 1.71 9.24 -1.89
N LEU A 8 2.76 8.87 -2.63
CA LEU A 8 4.02 8.40 -2.08
C LEU A 8 4.74 9.53 -1.33
N GLU A 9 4.76 10.73 -1.92
CA GLU A 9 5.35 11.91 -1.30
C GLU A 9 4.60 12.29 -0.01
N ARG A 10 3.26 12.29 -0.03
CA ARG A 10 2.42 12.53 1.14
C ARG A 10 2.67 11.50 2.25
N TYR A 11 2.73 10.23 1.88
CA TYR A 11 2.99 9.15 2.85
C TYR A 11 4.40 9.24 3.44
N ALA A 12 5.42 9.50 2.62
CA ALA A 12 6.80 9.65 3.09
C ALA A 12 6.95 10.85 4.04
N ALA A 13 6.29 11.97 3.74
CA ALA A 13 6.29 13.15 4.61
C ALA A 13 5.62 12.85 5.96
N ALA A 14 4.46 12.20 5.96
CA ALA A 14 3.75 11.82 7.18
C ALA A 14 4.55 10.76 7.98
N LEU A 15 5.08 9.74 7.31
CA LEU A 15 5.93 8.71 7.93
C LEU A 15 7.13 9.34 8.66
N LYS A 16 7.79 10.33 8.05
CA LYS A 16 8.90 11.07 8.66
C LYS A 16 8.49 11.83 9.93
N GLN A 17 7.29 12.41 9.96
CA GLN A 17 6.77 13.11 11.14
C GLN A 17 6.43 12.15 12.29
N HIS A 18 5.92 10.95 11.97
CA HIS A 18 5.52 9.97 12.98
C HIS A 18 6.68 9.12 13.53
N SER A 19 7.82 9.06 12.84
CA SER A 19 8.95 8.21 13.21
C SER A 19 9.97 8.93 14.11
N HIS A 20 9.69 8.94 15.42
CA HIS A 20 10.54 9.53 16.48
C HIS A 20 11.86 8.74 16.67
N GLY A 21 12.85 8.99 15.81
CA GLY A 21 14.22 8.43 15.91
C GLY A 21 14.56 7.29 14.96
N SER A 22 13.55 6.63 14.36
CA SER A 22 13.72 5.51 13.41
C SER A 22 13.39 5.85 11.96
N GLY A 23 13.20 7.14 11.62
CA GLY A 23 12.70 7.56 10.30
C GLY A 23 13.56 7.11 9.12
N VAL A 24 14.89 7.06 9.26
CA VAL A 24 15.78 6.56 8.19
C VAL A 24 15.56 5.07 7.92
N ARG A 25 15.38 4.25 8.98
CA ARG A 25 15.10 2.81 8.84
C ARG A 25 13.75 2.58 8.16
N GLN A 26 12.74 3.35 8.57
CA GLN A 26 11.40 3.26 7.98
C GLN A 26 11.39 3.69 6.50
N LEU A 27 12.09 4.76 6.14
CA LEU A 27 12.21 5.20 4.75
C LEU A 27 12.96 4.18 3.88
N ARG A 28 14.04 3.56 4.39
CA ARG A 28 14.73 2.47 3.68
C ARG A 28 13.79 1.30 3.43
N ARG A 29 13.04 0.89 4.45
CA ARG A 29 12.06 -0.19 4.33
C ARG A 29 10.96 0.15 3.33
N LEU A 30 10.48 1.40 3.28
CA LEU A 30 9.52 1.85 2.27
C LEU A 30 10.06 1.73 0.84
N ILE A 31 11.35 2.04 0.63
CA ILE A 31 12.01 1.88 -0.68
C ILE A 31 12.16 0.40 -1.06
N GLU A 32 12.46 -0.47 -0.09
CA GLU A 32 12.48 -1.93 -0.30
C GLU A 32 11.10 -2.41 -0.75
N LEU A 33 10.03 -2.07 -0.02
CA LEU A 33 8.65 -2.45 -0.37
C LEU A 33 8.27 -2.01 -1.79
N LYS A 34 8.61 -0.78 -2.18
CA LYS A 34 8.36 -0.25 -3.53
C LYS A 34 9.06 -1.07 -4.63
N ARG A 35 10.22 -1.67 -4.33
CA ARG A 35 10.98 -2.49 -5.28
C ARG A 35 10.49 -3.94 -5.30
N THR A 36 9.97 -4.43 -4.19
CA THR A 36 9.49 -5.81 -4.03
C THR A 36 8.09 -6.01 -4.62
N TYR A 37 7.20 -5.03 -4.51
CA TYR A 37 5.79 -5.16 -4.87
C TYR A 37 5.42 -4.44 -6.16
N PRO A 38 4.36 -4.90 -6.86
CA PRO A 38 3.86 -4.22 -8.05
C PRO A 38 3.34 -2.81 -7.71
N LYS A 39 3.51 -1.88 -8.66
CA LYS A 39 3.25 -0.45 -8.44
C LYS A 39 1.78 -0.14 -8.10
N ALA A 40 0.82 -0.75 -8.79
CA ALA A 40 -0.60 -0.49 -8.59
C ALA A 40 -1.10 -0.87 -7.16
N PRO A 41 -0.95 -2.13 -6.70
CA PRO A 41 -1.38 -2.52 -5.36
C PRO A 41 -0.60 -1.80 -4.25
N PHE A 42 0.67 -1.45 -4.50
CA PHE A 42 1.45 -0.64 -3.58
C PHE A 42 0.87 0.77 -3.40
N LEU A 43 0.49 1.45 -4.49
CA LEU A 43 -0.13 2.77 -4.40
C LEU A 43 -1.51 2.72 -3.76
N ALA A 44 -2.33 1.71 -4.07
CA ALA A 44 -3.64 1.52 -3.43
C ALA A 44 -3.52 1.32 -1.90
N ALA A 45 -2.54 0.52 -1.47
CA ALA A 45 -2.25 0.33 -0.04
C ALA A 45 -1.79 1.63 0.63
N LEU A 46 -0.97 2.45 -0.04
CA LEU A 46 -0.54 3.75 0.48
C LEU A 46 -1.70 4.74 0.63
N GLU A 47 -2.62 4.80 -0.33
CA GLU A 47 -3.82 5.63 -0.22
C GLU A 47 -4.66 5.20 0.97
N GLN A 48 -4.87 3.89 1.13
CA GLN A 48 -5.63 3.35 2.25
C GLN A 48 -4.94 3.64 3.59
N ALA A 49 -3.63 3.45 3.67
CA ALA A 49 -2.85 3.74 4.86
C ALA A 49 -2.91 5.22 5.23
N LEU A 50 -2.83 6.13 4.24
CA LEU A 50 -3.00 7.57 4.47
C LEU A 50 -4.40 7.91 5.01
N ARG A 51 -5.46 7.32 4.43
CA ARG A 51 -6.84 7.56 4.89
C ARG A 51 -7.05 7.18 6.35
N PHE A 52 -6.38 6.13 6.82
CA PHE A 52 -6.48 5.66 8.20
C PHE A 52 -5.38 6.17 9.15
N GLY A 53 -4.46 7.03 8.67
CA GLY A 53 -3.32 7.50 9.47
C GLY A 53 -2.37 6.38 9.91
N LEU A 54 -2.25 5.33 9.10
CA LEU A 54 -1.47 4.15 9.39
C LEU A 54 -0.01 4.35 8.94
N PHE A 55 0.94 4.39 9.89
CA PHE A 55 2.37 4.55 9.61
C PHE A 55 3.24 3.34 10.02
N ASP A 56 2.59 2.24 10.41
CA ASP A 56 3.27 0.98 10.68
C ASP A 56 3.54 0.24 9.35
N LEU A 57 4.82 0.06 9.02
CA LEU A 57 5.23 -0.55 7.76
C LEU A 57 4.87 -2.03 7.66
N GLY A 58 4.75 -2.76 8.77
CA GLY A 58 4.30 -4.15 8.75
C GLY A 58 2.82 -4.26 8.38
N ARG A 59 1.98 -3.35 8.91
CA ARG A 59 0.58 -3.25 8.51
C ARG A 59 0.42 -2.74 7.07
N LEU A 60 1.27 -1.84 6.60
CA LEU A 60 1.30 -1.43 5.19
C LEU A 60 1.62 -2.62 4.28
N GLU A 61 2.65 -3.40 4.59
CA GLU A 61 3.05 -4.59 3.83
C GLU A 61 1.90 -5.60 3.75
N ASN A 62 1.17 -5.82 4.84
CA ASN A 62 -0.04 -6.65 4.84
C ASN A 62 -1.14 -6.10 3.92
N LEU A 63 -1.35 -4.78 3.86
CA LEU A 63 -2.31 -4.19 2.92
C LEU A 63 -1.86 -4.40 1.47
N VAL A 64 -0.58 -4.20 1.17
CA VAL A 64 -0.03 -4.45 -0.17
C VAL A 64 -0.26 -5.90 -0.57
N LEU A 65 0.03 -6.86 0.33
CA LEU A 65 -0.22 -8.29 0.08
C LEU A 65 -1.71 -8.61 -0.15
N LYS A 66 -2.63 -7.95 0.57
CA LYS A 66 -4.07 -8.10 0.34
C LYS A 66 -4.49 -7.58 -1.04
N HIS A 67 -3.97 -6.42 -1.45
CA HIS A 67 -4.22 -5.87 -2.78
C HIS A 67 -3.64 -6.76 -3.87
N VAL A 68 -2.40 -7.23 -3.71
CA VAL A 68 -1.79 -8.21 -4.64
C VAL A 68 -2.61 -9.50 -4.70
N ALA A 69 -3.05 -10.02 -3.55
CA ALA A 69 -3.87 -11.24 -3.54
C ALA A 69 -5.22 -11.01 -4.22
N GLY A 70 -5.88 -9.87 -4.00
CA GLY A 70 -7.12 -9.51 -4.69
C GLY A 70 -6.93 -9.34 -6.20
N ASP A 71 -5.87 -8.64 -6.63
CA ASP A 71 -5.57 -8.40 -8.04
C ASP A 71 -5.22 -9.70 -8.80
N PHE A 72 -4.49 -10.63 -8.16
CA PHE A 72 -4.03 -11.87 -8.80
C PHE A 72 -4.99 -13.05 -8.64
N PHE A 73 -5.72 -13.14 -7.54
CA PHE A 73 -6.65 -14.24 -7.29
C PHE A 73 -8.11 -13.88 -7.52
N ASN A 74 -8.44 -12.61 -7.77
CA ASN A 74 -9.77 -12.02 -7.95
C ASN A 74 -10.95 -13.02 -7.83
N LEU A 75 -11.17 -13.51 -6.60
CA LEU A 75 -12.19 -14.49 -6.25
C LEU A 75 -13.59 -13.85 -6.24
N ASP A 76 -13.70 -12.56 -6.53
CA ASP A 76 -14.95 -11.81 -6.69
C ASP A 76 -15.57 -11.96 -8.09
N SER A 77 -15.04 -12.86 -8.94
CA SER A 77 -15.58 -13.13 -10.28
C SER A 77 -16.69 -14.20 -10.33
N ASP A 78 -16.97 -14.91 -9.22
CA ASP A 78 -17.90 -16.06 -9.18
C ASP A 78 -19.14 -15.84 -8.27
N ARG A 79 -19.53 -14.59 -7.99
CA ARG A 79 -20.77 -14.30 -7.23
C ARG A 79 -21.72 -13.33 -7.91
N ALA A 80 -21.81 -13.45 -9.24
CA ALA A 80 -22.89 -12.89 -10.03
C ALA A 80 -23.20 -13.91 -11.12
N ASP A 81 -23.98 -14.94 -10.79
CA ASP A 81 -24.77 -15.78 -11.70
C ASP A 81 -25.36 -16.92 -10.85
N ASP A 82 -26.32 -16.61 -9.97
CA ASP A 82 -27.25 -17.59 -9.38
C ASP A 82 -28.41 -16.83 -8.68
N GLU A 83 -29.02 -15.88 -9.38
CA GLU A 83 -30.37 -15.37 -9.08
C GLU A 83 -31.08 -15.20 -10.41
N ASP A 84 -31.50 -16.31 -11.01
CA ASP A 84 -32.66 -16.41 -11.91
C ASP A 84 -32.84 -17.88 -12.36
N ALA A 85 -33.61 -18.66 -11.60
CA ALA A 85 -34.34 -19.85 -12.06
C ALA A 85 -35.49 -20.21 -11.11
#